data_AF-A0A1G0D0W0-F1
#
_entry.id   AF-A0A1G0D0W0-F1
#
_cell.length_a   1.000
_cell.length_b   1.000
_cell.length_c   1.000
_cell.angle_alpha   90.00
_cell.angle_beta   90.00
_cell.angle_gamma   90.00
#
_symmetry.space_group_name_H-M   'P 1'
#
loop_
_entity.id
_entity.type
_entity.pdbx_description
1 polymer ?
#
loop_
_entity_poly.entity_id
_entity_poly.type
_entity_poly.pdbx_seq_one_letter_code
_entity_poly.pdbx_strand_id
1 'polypeptide(L)'
;MTLAELMDKAKTRANLPSDYALAKVLGIDRSIVSSWRKGKKHPSNTEAVQLATLAGLPEMNVIAEIEYQTATNEKKKEFWKSYLESRGIAATLGMCALGLTIIATPEPVQANDLHLQNYDAAFLRSEENPYIHYAYFRR
;
A
#
# COMPACT_ATOMS: atom_id res chain seq x y z
N MET A 1 4.73 10.36 2.78
CA MET A 1 3.49 10.78 2.14
C MET A 1 2.29 10.14 2.82
N THR A 2 1.34 10.94 3.29
CA THR A 2 0.04 10.49 3.82
C THR A 2 -0.94 10.15 2.69
N LEU A 3 -2.03 9.43 2.99
CA LEU A 3 -3.09 9.17 2.01
C LEU A 3 -3.72 10.47 1.46
N ALA A 4 -3.88 11.50 2.31
CA ALA A 4 -4.41 12.79 1.87
C ALA A 4 -3.46 13.47 0.87
N GLU A 5 -2.16 13.45 1.15
CA GLU A 5 -1.13 13.98 0.24
C GLU A 5 -1.10 13.21 -1.09
N LEU A 6 -1.22 11.86 -1.05
CA LEU A 6 -1.34 11.05 -2.26
C LEU A 6 -2.55 11.46 -3.11
N MET A 7 -3.72 11.66 -2.46
CA MET A 7 -4.93 12.11 -3.14
C MET A 7 -4.77 13.52 -3.73
N ASP A 8 -4.15 14.44 -3.01
CA ASP A 8 -3.92 15.80 -3.49
C ASP A 8 -2.89 15.84 -4.62
N LYS A 9 -1.85 14.99 -4.58
CA LYS A 9 -0.91 14.81 -5.69
C LYS A 9 -1.59 14.22 -6.92
N ALA A 10 -2.44 13.21 -6.75
CA ALA A 10 -3.23 12.62 -7.83
C ALA A 10 -4.14 13.67 -8.49
N LYS A 11 -4.89 14.45 -7.69
CA LYS A 11 -5.75 15.52 -8.21
C LYS A 11 -4.95 16.60 -8.93
N THR A 12 -3.85 17.05 -8.35
CA THR A 12 -3.03 18.12 -8.94
C THR A 12 -2.47 17.69 -10.28
N ARG A 13 -1.92 16.46 -10.37
CA ARG A 13 -1.36 15.94 -11.62
C ARG A 13 -2.42 15.66 -12.69
N ALA A 14 -3.59 15.17 -12.30
CA ALA A 14 -4.70 14.91 -13.22
C ALA A 14 -5.61 16.14 -13.45
N ASN A 15 -5.23 17.32 -12.95
CA ASN A 15 -5.98 18.57 -13.04
C ASN A 15 -7.46 18.45 -12.60
N LEU A 16 -7.68 17.73 -11.50
CA LEU A 16 -9.02 17.46 -10.98
C LEU A 16 -9.44 18.55 -9.97
N PRO A 17 -10.58 19.21 -10.16
CA PRO A 17 -10.99 20.35 -9.34
C PRO A 17 -11.55 19.95 -7.97
N SER A 18 -11.86 18.68 -7.74
CA SER A 18 -12.50 18.24 -6.50
C SER A 18 -12.29 16.75 -6.21
N ASP A 19 -12.55 16.36 -4.96
CA ASP A 19 -12.59 14.96 -4.54
C ASP A 19 -13.73 14.18 -5.22
N TYR A 20 -14.81 14.87 -5.64
CA TYR A 20 -15.86 14.26 -6.43
C TYR A 20 -15.39 13.93 -7.86
N ALA A 21 -14.59 14.80 -8.48
CA ALA A 21 -13.96 14.51 -9.76
C ALA A 21 -12.98 13.34 -9.64
N LEU A 22 -12.22 13.27 -8.54
CA LEU A 22 -11.36 12.12 -8.22
C LEU A 22 -12.18 10.82 -8.11
N ALA A 23 -13.30 10.83 -7.38
CA ALA A 23 -14.18 9.66 -7.24
C ALA A 23 -14.69 9.16 -8.61
N LYS A 24 -15.08 10.08 -9.50
CA LYS A 24 -15.52 9.74 -10.87
C LYS A 24 -14.42 9.09 -11.69
N VAL A 25 -13.21 9.64 -11.65
CA VAL A 25 -12.06 9.10 -12.39
C VAL A 25 -11.68 7.71 -11.89
N LEU A 26 -11.75 7.50 -10.58
CA LEU A 26 -11.49 6.20 -9.94
C LEU A 26 -12.66 5.19 -10.07
N GLY A 27 -13.81 5.62 -10.58
CA GLY A 27 -14.99 4.77 -10.71
C GLY A 27 -15.61 4.32 -9.37
N ILE A 28 -15.43 5.09 -8.30
CA ILE A 28 -15.88 4.75 -6.94
C ILE A 28 -16.89 5.76 -6.38
N ASP A 29 -17.62 5.36 -5.34
CA ASP A 29 -18.56 6.25 -4.67
C ASP A 29 -17.84 7.38 -3.89
N ARG A 30 -18.41 8.59 -3.94
CA ARG A 30 -17.84 9.76 -3.25
C ARG A 30 -17.68 9.58 -1.74
N SER A 31 -18.50 8.75 -1.10
CA SER A 31 -18.42 8.45 0.33
C SER A 31 -17.17 7.64 0.69
N ILE A 32 -16.65 6.84 -0.25
CA ILE A 32 -15.38 6.11 -0.09
C ILE A 32 -14.24 7.13 -0.02
N VAL A 33 -14.18 8.06 -0.99
CA VAL A 33 -13.19 9.14 -1.02
C VAL A 33 -13.26 10.01 0.25
N SER A 34 -14.47 10.34 0.71
CA SER A 34 -14.64 11.05 1.99
C SER A 34 -14.17 10.23 3.20
N SER A 35 -14.36 8.91 3.18
CA SER A 35 -13.90 8.02 4.26
C SER A 35 -12.38 7.94 4.31
N TRP A 36 -11.70 7.95 3.16
CA TRP A 36 -10.24 8.05 3.08
C TRP A 36 -9.72 9.35 3.67
N ARG A 37 -10.33 10.49 3.31
CA ARG A 37 -9.98 11.81 3.89
C ARG A 37 -10.11 11.85 5.41
N LYS A 38 -11.06 11.09 5.96
CA LYS A 38 -11.31 10.99 7.40
C LYS A 38 -10.52 9.87 8.09
N GLY A 39 -9.67 9.15 7.36
CA GLY A 39 -8.92 8.01 7.89
C GLY A 39 -9.77 6.82 8.34
N LYS A 40 -11.05 6.75 7.93
CA LYS A 40 -11.97 5.67 8.35
C LYS A 40 -11.80 4.38 7.57
N LYS A 41 -11.25 4.49 6.35
CA LYS A 41 -11.01 3.39 5.43
C LYS A 41 -9.70 3.64 4.70
N HIS A 42 -9.15 2.57 4.16
CA HIS A 42 -7.97 2.61 3.30
C HIS A 42 -8.34 2.15 1.89
N PRO A 43 -7.61 2.60 0.86
CA PRO A 43 -7.79 2.09 -0.49
C PRO A 43 -7.45 0.60 -0.54
N SER A 44 -8.24 -0.16 -1.29
CA SER A 44 -7.85 -1.49 -1.76
C SER A 44 -6.64 -1.41 -2.70
N ASN A 45 -5.98 -2.52 -2.96
CA ASN A 45 -4.80 -2.53 -3.84
C ASN A 45 -5.14 -2.02 -5.26
N THR A 46 -6.32 -2.32 -5.79
CA THR A 46 -6.78 -1.78 -7.08
C THR A 46 -6.95 -0.26 -7.04
N GLU A 47 -7.45 0.30 -5.94
CA GLU A 47 -7.61 1.75 -5.78
C GLU A 47 -6.26 2.43 -5.52
N ALA A 48 -5.35 1.77 -4.80
CA ALA A 48 -3.98 2.22 -4.58
C ALA A 48 -3.19 2.34 -5.89
N VAL A 49 -3.29 1.33 -6.77
CA VAL A 49 -2.71 1.37 -8.12
C VAL A 49 -3.24 2.58 -8.88
N GLN A 50 -4.57 2.73 -8.98
CA GLN A 50 -5.16 3.86 -9.71
C GLN A 50 -4.73 5.22 -9.15
N LEU A 51 -4.69 5.38 -7.82
CA LEU A 51 -4.19 6.59 -7.18
C LEU A 51 -2.71 6.84 -7.52
N ALA A 52 -1.87 5.81 -7.49
CA ALA A 52 -0.46 5.92 -7.83
C ALA A 52 -0.26 6.31 -9.30
N THR A 53 -0.97 5.67 -10.23
CA THR A 53 -0.95 5.98 -11.66
C THR A 53 -1.36 7.43 -11.92
N LEU A 54 -2.42 7.91 -11.25
CA LEU A 54 -2.86 9.31 -11.33
C LEU A 54 -1.83 10.27 -10.74
N ALA A 55 -1.25 9.93 -9.59
CA ALA A 55 -0.21 10.72 -8.92
C ALA A 55 1.15 10.69 -9.63
N GLY A 56 1.34 9.80 -10.61
CA GLY A 56 2.62 9.58 -11.29
C GLY A 56 3.68 9.03 -10.34
N LEU A 57 3.30 8.11 -9.48
CA LEU A 57 4.17 7.44 -8.52
C LEU A 57 4.29 5.94 -8.86
N PRO A 58 5.38 5.27 -8.45
CA PRO A 58 5.50 3.83 -8.63
C PRO A 58 4.39 3.09 -7.86
N GLU A 59 3.59 2.32 -8.56
CA GLU A 59 2.37 1.67 -8.03
C GLU A 59 2.67 0.75 -6.85
N MET A 60 3.70 -0.08 -6.97
CA MET A 60 4.09 -1.02 -5.93
C MET A 60 4.58 -0.32 -4.65
N ASN A 61 5.20 0.86 -4.77
CA ASN A 61 5.63 1.64 -3.60
C ASN A 61 4.42 2.15 -2.82
N VAL A 62 3.38 2.61 -3.54
CA VAL A 62 2.15 3.10 -2.93
C VAL A 62 1.36 1.96 -2.28
N ILE A 63 1.28 0.80 -2.93
CA ILE A 63 0.68 -0.40 -2.33
C ILE A 63 1.42 -0.79 -1.06
N ALA A 64 2.75 -0.91 -1.13
CA ALA A 64 3.58 -1.31 0.00
C ALA A 64 3.41 -0.37 1.20
N GLU A 65 3.34 0.94 0.96
CA GLU A 65 3.12 1.94 2.01
C GLU A 65 1.73 1.79 2.64
N ILE A 66 0.67 1.64 1.84
CA ILE A 66 -0.70 1.45 2.35
C ILE A 66 -0.81 0.14 3.13
N GLU A 67 -0.26 -0.95 2.61
CA GLU A 67 -0.29 -2.26 3.26
C GLU A 67 0.54 -2.28 4.54
N TYR A 68 1.70 -1.60 4.56
CA TYR A 68 2.51 -1.43 5.77
C TYR A 68 1.74 -0.72 6.88
N GLN A 69 1.02 0.37 6.56
CA GLN A 69 0.30 1.15 7.55
C GLN A 69 -0.99 0.48 8.03
N THR A 70 -1.63 -0.33 7.18
CA THR A 70 -2.89 -1.02 7.50
C THR A 70 -2.71 -2.44 8.03
N ALA A 71 -1.48 -2.98 7.96
CA ALA A 71 -1.16 -4.29 8.49
C ALA A 71 -1.41 -4.34 10.00
N THR A 72 -2.34 -5.21 10.40
CA THR A 72 -2.59 -5.56 11.80
C THR A 72 -1.71 -6.71 12.27
N ASN A 73 -1.17 -7.50 11.34
CA ASN A 73 -0.29 -8.64 11.62
C ASN A 73 1.18 -8.21 11.52
N GLU A 74 1.95 -8.48 12.57
CA GLU A 74 3.36 -8.10 12.67
C GLU A 74 4.20 -8.67 11.52
N LYS A 75 4.00 -9.94 11.13
CA LYS A 75 4.73 -10.56 10.00
C LYS A 75 4.47 -9.83 8.69
N LYS A 76 3.22 -9.41 8.46
CA LYS A 76 2.84 -8.65 7.26
C LYS A 76 3.50 -7.28 7.27
N LYS A 77 3.54 -6.64 8.43
CA LYS A 77 4.17 -5.34 8.64
C LYS A 77 5.69 -5.40 8.41
N GLU A 78 6.36 -6.41 8.96
CA GLU A 78 7.80 -6.66 8.74
C GLU A 78 8.13 -6.93 7.28
N PHE A 79 7.29 -7.70 6.58
CA PHE A 79 7.44 -7.94 5.15
C PHE A 79 7.40 -6.63 4.36
N TRP A 80 6.39 -5.79 4.56
CA TRP A 80 6.29 -4.52 3.83
C TRP A 80 7.35 -3.51 4.26
N LYS A 81 7.76 -3.53 5.52
CA LYS A 81 8.88 -2.73 6.02
C LYS A 81 10.17 -3.08 5.30
N SER A 82 10.53 -4.37 5.27
CA SER A 82 11.75 -4.83 4.59
C SER A 82 11.69 -4.56 3.08
N TYR A 83 10.51 -4.69 2.47
CA TYR A 83 10.29 -4.30 1.08
C TYR A 83 10.62 -2.82 0.85
N LEU A 84 10.09 -1.90 1.67
CA LEU A 84 10.34 -0.46 1.55
C LEU A 84 11.81 -0.10 1.80
N GLU A 85 12.43 -0.69 2.84
CA GLU A 85 13.84 -0.47 3.19
C GLU A 85 14.79 -0.96 2.07
N SER A 86 14.52 -2.12 1.47
CA SER A 86 15.33 -2.68 0.38
C SER A 86 15.37 -1.80 -0.87
N ARG A 87 14.38 -0.91 -1.04
CA ARG A 87 14.25 -0.01 -2.18
C ARG A 87 14.70 1.42 -1.88
N GLY A 88 15.25 1.67 -0.70
CA GLY A 88 15.63 3.02 -0.26
C GLY A 88 14.43 3.96 -0.14
N ILE A 89 13.21 3.40 -0.06
CA ILE A 89 11.99 4.18 0.10
C ILE A 89 11.87 4.45 1.59
N ALA A 90 12.12 5.69 2.00
CA ALA A 90 11.80 6.10 3.35
C ALA A 90 10.28 6.00 3.53
N ALA A 91 9.83 5.00 4.29
CA ALA A 91 8.45 4.84 4.73
C ALA A 91 8.07 6.12 5.49
N THR A 92 7.46 7.05 4.78
CA THR A 92 7.26 8.41 5.29
C THR A 92 5.79 8.60 5.57
N LEU A 93 5.52 8.85 6.83
CA LEU A 93 4.42 9.65 7.38
C LEU A 93 3.01 9.06 7.31
N GLY A 94 2.64 8.46 8.44
CA GLY A 94 1.76 9.16 9.39
C GLY A 94 0.28 9.06 9.10
N MET A 95 -0.30 7.90 9.35
CA MET A 95 -1.75 7.76 9.40
C MET A 95 -2.28 8.54 10.62
N CYS A 96 -3.05 9.61 10.39
CA CYS A 96 -3.77 10.29 11.46
C CYS A 96 -4.66 9.27 12.19
N ALA A 97 -4.40 9.17 13.49
CA ALA A 97 -4.93 8.19 14.41
C ALA A 97 -6.46 8.20 14.49
N LEU A 98 -7.05 6.99 14.51
CA LEU A 98 -8.00 6.60 15.57
C LEU A 98 -7.85 5.09 15.85
N GLY A 99 -7.00 4.80 16.83
CA GLY A 99 -7.20 3.84 17.93
C GLY A 99 -7.47 2.36 17.62
N LEU A 100 -6.47 1.52 17.86
CA LEU A 100 -6.60 0.42 18.82
C LEU A 100 -5.27 0.26 19.59
N THR A 101 -5.38 0.34 20.90
CA THR A 101 -4.31 0.17 21.89
C THR A 101 -3.97 -1.31 22.05
N ILE A 102 -2.75 -1.74 21.69
CA ILE A 102 -2.11 -2.88 22.34
C ILE A 102 -0.62 -2.55 22.57
N ILE A 103 -0.23 -2.75 23.82
CA ILE A 103 1.03 -2.42 24.48
C ILE A 103 2.16 -3.36 23.99
N ALA A 104 3.39 -2.85 24.02
CA ALA A 104 4.62 -3.45 23.52
C ALA A 104 5.12 -4.69 24.29
N THR A 105 5.70 -5.63 23.55
CA THR A 105 6.85 -6.47 23.97
C THR A 105 7.72 -6.77 22.74
N PRO A 106 9.00 -6.36 22.69
CA PRO A 106 9.91 -6.76 21.63
C PRO A 106 10.52 -8.14 21.96
N GLU A 107 10.14 -9.18 21.23
CA GLU A 107 10.87 -10.46 21.26
C GLU A 107 11.97 -10.43 20.18
N PRO A 108 13.22 -10.81 20.51
CA PRO A 108 14.32 -10.80 19.55
C PRO A 108 14.08 -11.81 18.42
N VAL A 109 14.19 -11.31 17.19
CA VAL A 109 14.05 -12.06 15.94
C VAL A 109 14.99 -13.27 15.93
N GLN A 110 14.44 -14.46 16.12
CA GLN A 110 15.05 -15.68 15.62
C GLN A 110 14.74 -15.74 14.12
N ALA A 111 15.75 -15.38 13.32
CA ALA A 111 15.75 -15.60 11.89
C ALA A 111 15.63 -17.11 11.65
N ASN A 112 14.40 -17.58 11.48
CA ASN A 112 14.13 -18.95 11.09
C ASN A 112 14.17 -18.97 9.56
N ASP A 113 15.16 -19.68 9.01
CA ASP A 113 15.37 -19.92 7.59
C ASP A 113 14.11 -20.51 6.94
N LEU A 114 13.18 -19.66 6.51
CA LEU A 114 11.93 -20.06 5.87
C LEU A 114 12.13 -20.11 4.36
N HIS A 115 12.61 -21.27 3.91
CA HIS A 115 12.05 -22.00 2.77
C HIS A 115 11.80 -21.19 1.49
N LEU A 116 12.85 -20.56 0.95
CA LEU A 116 12.86 -20.00 -0.40
C LEU A 116 12.86 -21.08 -1.51
N GLN A 117 13.01 -22.36 -1.13
CA GLN A 117 13.10 -23.51 -2.06
C GLN A 117 11.87 -23.69 -2.97
N ASN A 118 10.72 -23.13 -2.61
CA ASN A 118 9.50 -23.19 -3.44
C ASN A 118 9.28 -21.98 -4.36
N TYR A 119 10.15 -20.96 -4.33
CA TYR A 119 10.05 -19.79 -5.21
C TYR A 119 10.75 -20.00 -6.57
N ASP A 120 11.70 -20.94 -6.66
CA ASP A 120 12.78 -20.87 -7.65
C ASP A 120 12.49 -21.37 -9.08
N ALA A 121 11.37 -22.05 -9.37
CA ALA A 121 11.18 -22.59 -10.73
C ALA A 121 10.19 -21.78 -11.61
N ALA A 122 9.23 -21.09 -10.99
CA ALA A 122 8.20 -20.32 -11.71
C ALA A 122 8.47 -18.81 -11.71
N PHE A 123 9.09 -18.29 -10.64
CA PHE A 123 9.44 -16.88 -10.49
C PHE A 123 10.40 -16.40 -11.59
N LEU A 124 11.47 -17.18 -11.84
CA LEU A 124 12.51 -16.84 -12.83
C LEU A 124 12.04 -16.95 -14.28
N ARG A 125 10.91 -17.62 -14.57
CA ARG A 125 10.29 -17.63 -15.91
C ARG A 125 9.35 -16.43 -16.12
N SER A 126 8.96 -15.74 -15.04
CA SER A 126 8.01 -14.61 -15.07
C SER A 126 8.67 -13.24 -15.26
N GLU A 127 10.00 -13.17 -15.31
CA GLU A 127 10.76 -11.92 -15.52
C GLU A 127 10.42 -11.21 -16.84
N GLU A 128 9.69 -11.86 -17.75
CA GLU A 128 9.16 -11.25 -18.98
C GLU A 128 7.81 -10.52 -18.81
N ASN A 129 7.14 -10.62 -17.66
CA ASN A 129 5.81 -10.00 -17.46
C ASN A 129 5.66 -9.35 -16.07
N PRO A 130 5.87 -8.03 -15.96
CA PRO A 130 5.94 -7.32 -14.67
C PRO A 130 4.59 -7.14 -13.95
N TYR A 131 3.49 -7.77 -14.41
CA TYR A 131 2.14 -7.50 -13.90
C TYR A 131 1.44 -8.68 -13.18
N ILE A 132 2.10 -9.83 -12.99
CA ILE A 132 1.46 -11.00 -12.37
C ILE A 132 2.02 -11.28 -10.97
N HIS A 133 1.57 -10.55 -9.94
CA HIS A 133 1.95 -10.91 -8.55
C HIS A 133 0.89 -10.67 -7.45
N TYR A 134 -0.41 -10.55 -7.78
CA TYR A 134 -1.44 -10.28 -6.76
C TYR A 134 -2.39 -11.44 -6.46
N ALA A 135 -2.17 -12.64 -7.02
CA ALA A 135 -3.11 -13.75 -6.90
C ALA A 135 -3.06 -14.53 -5.56
N TYR A 136 -2.05 -14.32 -4.70
CA TYR A 136 -1.77 -15.28 -3.61
C TYR A 136 -2.27 -14.91 -2.20
N PHE A 137 -2.86 -13.72 -1.98
CA PHE A 137 -3.22 -13.27 -0.62
C PHE A 137 -4.72 -13.23 -0.30
N ARG A 138 -5.56 -13.91 -1.09
CA ARG A 138 -6.99 -14.06 -0.78
C ARG A 138 -7.33 -15.54 -0.55
N ARG A 139 -7.15 -15.99 0.69
CA ARG A 139 -7.91 -17.11 1.24
C ARG A 139 -7.99 -17.00 2.76
#